data_AF-A0A3E2NL37-F1
#
_entry.id   AF-A0A3E2NL37-F1
#
_cell.length_a   1.000
_cell.length_b   1.000
_cell.length_c   1.000
_cell.angle_alpha   90.00
_cell.angle_beta   90.00
_cell.angle_gamma   90.00
#
_symmetry.space_group_name_H-M   'P 1'
#
loop_
_entity.id
_entity.type
_entity.pdbx_description
1 polymer ?
#
loop_
_entity_poly.entity_id
_entity_poly.type
_entity_poly.pdbx_seq_one_letter_code
_entity_poly.pdbx_strand_id
1 'polypeptide(L)'
;MKHLALILLLLINTAFKPADVISTRFNPPAGYHRVAAPAGSFGAYLQSLPLKPAGTQTKTYKGATVRTDAYTAAVVDLSIGTQDLQQCADAVIRLRAEYLYKQNNYKAIAFNFTSGFKCDFVHYADGYRYSSERWVKNGQRLQLRQLYALPNPGI
;
A
#
# COMPACT_ATOMS: atom_id res chain seq x y z
N MET A 1 -1.14 -4.52 -47.51
CA MET A 1 -1.06 -3.14 -46.97
C MET A 1 -2.29 -2.71 -46.13
N LYS A 2 -3.52 -3.16 -46.43
CA LYS A 2 -4.72 -2.83 -45.64
C LYS A 2 -4.75 -3.43 -44.21
N HIS A 3 -4.21 -4.64 -44.04
CA HIS A 3 -4.11 -5.29 -42.72
C HIS A 3 -3.05 -4.65 -41.80
N LEU A 4 -2.00 -4.04 -42.37
CA LEU A 4 -0.96 -3.34 -41.60
C LEU A 4 -1.50 -2.02 -41.01
N ALA A 5 -2.35 -1.32 -41.76
CA ALA A 5 -3.07 -0.14 -41.27
C ALA A 5 -4.11 -0.49 -40.19
N LEU A 6 -4.77 -1.66 -40.27
CA LEU A 6 -5.72 -2.11 -39.25
C LEU A 6 -5.03 -2.48 -37.93
N ILE A 7 -3.86 -3.12 -37.98
CA ILE A 7 -3.03 -3.45 -36.80
C ILE A 7 -2.46 -2.18 -36.16
N LEU A 8 -2.05 -1.19 -36.96
CA LEU A 8 -1.60 0.10 -36.46
C LEU A 8 -2.73 0.91 -35.80
N LEU A 9 -3.97 0.83 -36.31
CA LEU A 9 -5.15 1.44 -35.70
C LEU A 9 -5.59 0.78 -34.37
N LEU A 10 -5.32 -0.53 -34.22
CA LEU A 10 -5.56 -1.29 -32.98
C LEU A 10 -4.55 -0.95 -31.87
N LEU A 11 -3.33 -0.56 -32.22
CA LEU A 11 -2.28 -0.16 -31.26
C LEU A 11 -2.46 1.27 -30.72
N ILE A 12 -3.14 2.15 -31.46
CA ILE A 12 -3.37 3.56 -31.08
C ILE A 12 -4.53 3.72 -30.06
N ASN A 13 -5.36 2.68 -29.86
CA ASN A 13 -6.51 2.73 -28.95
C ASN A 13 -6.24 2.26 -27.50
N THR A 14 -4.97 2.08 -27.12
CA THR A 14 -4.63 2.00 -25.69
C THR A 14 -4.64 3.40 -25.10
N ALA A 15 -5.81 4.02 -25.04
CA ALA A 15 -6.02 5.25 -24.29
C ALA A 15 -5.47 5.02 -22.88
N PHE A 16 -4.47 5.81 -22.49
CA PHE A 16 -3.92 5.82 -21.15
C PHE A 16 -5.07 6.08 -20.18
N LYS A 17 -5.61 5.03 -19.55
CA LYS A 17 -6.56 5.19 -18.46
C LYS A 17 -5.72 5.62 -17.25
N PRO A 18 -5.90 6.85 -16.74
CA PRO A 18 -5.22 7.23 -15.51
C PRO A 18 -5.54 6.22 -14.41
N ALA A 19 -4.54 5.90 -13.60
CA ALA A 19 -4.71 4.97 -12.49
C ALA A 19 -5.86 5.44 -11.60
N ASP A 20 -6.76 4.52 -11.25
CA ASP A 20 -7.88 4.80 -10.40
C ASP A 20 -7.40 4.90 -8.96
N VAL A 21 -7.41 6.12 -8.41
CA VAL A 21 -6.85 6.43 -7.10
C VAL A 21 -7.89 7.11 -6.20
N ILE A 22 -7.63 7.12 -4.90
CA ILE A 22 -8.55 7.68 -3.90
C ILE A 22 -8.98 9.11 -4.22
N SER A 23 -8.07 9.98 -4.66
CA SER A 23 -8.38 11.39 -4.93
C SER A 23 -9.33 11.61 -6.10
N THR A 24 -9.38 10.69 -7.07
CA THR A 24 -10.16 10.82 -8.30
C THR A 24 -11.40 9.95 -8.33
N ARG A 25 -11.45 8.85 -7.55
CA ARG A 25 -12.61 7.93 -7.51
C ARG A 25 -13.86 8.58 -6.92
N PHE A 26 -13.68 9.41 -5.90
CA PHE A 26 -14.78 9.96 -5.12
C PHE A 26 -14.91 11.47 -5.36
N ASN A 27 -16.04 11.88 -5.93
CA ASN A 27 -16.37 13.30 -6.01
C ASN A 27 -16.70 13.84 -4.61
N PRO A 28 -16.27 15.06 -4.27
CA PRO A 28 -16.70 15.70 -3.04
C PRO A 28 -18.22 15.96 -3.07
N PRO A 29 -18.90 15.95 -1.92
CA PRO A 29 -20.31 16.37 -1.85
C PRO A 29 -20.52 17.79 -2.36
N ALA A 30 -21.73 18.11 -2.81
CA ALA A 30 -22.07 19.45 -3.28
C ALA A 30 -21.77 20.51 -2.21
N GLY A 31 -21.09 21.59 -2.62
CA GLY A 31 -20.66 22.67 -1.72
C GLY A 31 -19.34 22.42 -0.97
N TYR A 32 -18.72 21.24 -1.12
CA TYR A 32 -17.44 20.90 -0.52
C TYR A 32 -16.33 20.76 -1.57
N HIS A 33 -15.10 21.01 -1.14
CA HIS A 33 -13.89 20.76 -1.93
C HIS A 33 -12.96 19.80 -1.18
N ARG A 34 -12.19 19.01 -1.93
CA ARG A 34 -11.16 18.15 -1.36
C ARG A 34 -9.99 19.01 -0.89
N VAL A 35 -9.55 18.82 0.34
CA VAL A 35 -8.32 19.45 0.85
C VAL A 35 -7.11 18.85 0.13
N ALA A 36 -6.36 19.70 -0.57
CA ALA A 36 -5.13 19.29 -1.23
C ALA A 36 -4.05 18.98 -0.18
N ALA A 37 -3.45 17.79 -0.27
CA ALA A 37 -2.31 17.45 0.55
C ALA A 37 -1.02 17.98 -0.09
N PRO A 38 -0.07 18.54 0.69
CA PRO A 38 1.20 19.01 0.14
C PRO A 38 1.94 17.89 -0.61
N ALA A 39 2.60 18.24 -1.72
CA ALA A 39 3.38 17.29 -2.51
C ALA A 39 4.44 16.61 -1.64
N GLY A 40 4.61 15.29 -1.83
CA GLY A 40 5.55 14.49 -1.06
C GLY A 40 5.14 14.22 0.39
N SER A 41 4.01 14.73 0.88
CA SER A 41 3.49 14.43 2.22
C SER A 41 2.85 13.05 2.32
N PHE A 42 2.64 12.58 3.55
CA PHE A 42 1.89 11.35 3.79
C PHE A 42 0.43 11.45 3.34
N GLY A 43 -0.19 12.63 3.48
CA GLY A 43 -1.55 12.86 3.00
C GLY A 43 -1.64 12.70 1.47
N ALA A 44 -0.65 13.23 0.74
CA ALA A 44 -0.59 13.07 -0.71
C ALA A 44 -0.38 11.60 -1.10
N TYR A 45 0.46 10.86 -0.38
CA TYR A 45 0.61 9.42 -0.56
C TYR A 45 -0.71 8.68 -0.38
N LEU A 46 -1.45 8.93 0.71
CA LEU A 46 -2.74 8.31 0.96
C LEU A 46 -3.77 8.63 -0.14
N GLN A 47 -3.86 9.89 -0.55
CA GLN A 47 -4.76 10.33 -1.63
C GLN A 47 -4.42 9.69 -2.99
N SER A 48 -3.16 9.30 -3.20
CA SER A 48 -2.66 8.67 -4.44
C SER A 48 -2.70 7.14 -4.43
N LEU A 49 -3.21 6.50 -3.37
CA LEU A 49 -3.25 5.05 -3.31
C LEU A 49 -4.11 4.47 -4.44
N PRO A 50 -3.61 3.45 -5.17
CA PRO A 50 -4.38 2.79 -6.22
C PRO A 50 -5.55 2.02 -5.62
N LEU A 51 -6.64 1.95 -6.36
CA LEU A 51 -7.83 1.20 -6.01
C LEU A 51 -8.04 0.05 -6.98
N LYS A 52 -8.55 -1.07 -6.46
CA LYS A 52 -9.09 -2.13 -7.30
C LYS A 52 -10.32 -1.63 -8.07
N PRO A 53 -10.73 -2.30 -9.17
CA PRO A 53 -11.90 -1.91 -9.95
C PRO A 53 -13.14 -1.69 -9.08
N ALA A 54 -13.97 -0.72 -9.45
CA ALA A 54 -15.24 -0.46 -8.75
C ALA A 54 -16.10 -1.74 -8.69
N GLY A 55 -16.73 -1.99 -7.54
CA GLY A 55 -17.49 -3.21 -7.28
C GLY A 55 -16.65 -4.43 -6.87
N THR A 56 -15.32 -4.31 -6.75
CA THR A 56 -14.50 -5.37 -6.17
C THR A 56 -14.94 -5.67 -4.74
N GLN A 57 -15.33 -6.92 -4.49
CA GLN A 57 -15.71 -7.39 -3.16
C GLN A 57 -14.49 -7.48 -2.23
N THR A 58 -14.68 -7.01 -1.01
CA THR A 58 -13.71 -7.13 0.07
C THR A 58 -13.75 -8.54 0.64
N LYS A 59 -12.59 -9.19 0.70
CA LYS A 59 -12.46 -10.58 1.17
C LYS A 59 -11.74 -10.65 2.51
N THR A 60 -12.15 -11.61 3.32
CA THR A 60 -11.40 -12.09 4.50
C THR A 60 -10.11 -12.78 4.04
N TYR A 61 -9.15 -12.99 4.94
CA TYR A 61 -7.94 -13.75 4.64
C TYR A 61 -8.23 -15.21 4.21
N LYS A 62 -9.43 -15.74 4.52
CA LYS A 62 -9.93 -17.06 4.07
C LYS A 62 -10.62 -17.02 2.71
N GLY A 63 -10.70 -15.86 2.05
CA GLY A 63 -11.33 -15.70 0.73
C GLY A 63 -12.86 -15.49 0.75
N ALA A 64 -13.52 -15.59 1.90
CA ALA A 64 -14.94 -15.28 2.01
C ALA A 64 -15.18 -13.76 1.95
N THR A 65 -16.32 -13.30 1.41
CA THR A 65 -16.69 -11.88 1.45
C THR A 65 -16.86 -11.42 2.90
N VAL A 66 -16.29 -10.26 3.24
CA VAL A 66 -16.42 -9.69 4.60
C VAL A 66 -17.85 -9.23 4.86
N ARG A 67 -18.32 -9.34 6.11
CA ARG A 67 -19.68 -8.89 6.49
C ARG A 67 -19.92 -7.40 6.22
N THR A 68 -18.87 -6.60 6.24
CA THR A 68 -18.92 -5.15 6.03
C THR A 68 -18.86 -4.74 4.57
N ASP A 69 -18.84 -5.68 3.61
CA ASP A 69 -18.67 -5.37 2.18
C ASP A 69 -19.78 -4.43 1.67
N ALA A 70 -21.00 -4.56 2.20
CA ALA A 70 -22.12 -3.66 1.90
C ALA A 70 -21.85 -2.18 2.25
N TYR A 71 -20.88 -1.90 3.13
CA TYR A 71 -20.46 -0.57 3.54
C TYR A 71 -19.08 -0.19 2.97
N THR A 72 -18.44 -1.08 2.20
CA THR A 72 -17.13 -0.79 1.59
C THR A 72 -17.31 0.03 0.32
N ALA A 73 -16.79 1.26 0.32
CA ALA A 73 -16.84 2.13 -0.86
C ALA A 73 -15.84 1.73 -1.97
N ALA A 74 -14.65 1.23 -1.59
CA ALA A 74 -13.63 0.72 -2.51
C ALA A 74 -12.60 -0.13 -1.76
N VAL A 75 -11.83 -0.91 -2.51
CA VAL A 75 -10.71 -1.71 -2.00
C VAL A 75 -9.40 -1.11 -2.50
N VAL A 76 -8.49 -0.80 -1.59
CA VAL A 76 -7.14 -0.34 -1.96
C VAL A 76 -6.38 -1.50 -2.59
N ASP A 77 -5.70 -1.23 -3.70
CA ASP A 77 -4.90 -2.22 -4.40
C ASP A 77 -3.50 -2.35 -3.79
N LEU A 78 -3.45 -3.06 -2.66
CA LEU A 78 -2.21 -3.40 -1.95
C LEU A 78 -2.12 -4.91 -1.77
N SER A 79 -0.93 -5.46 -1.99
CA SER A 79 -0.66 -6.85 -1.64
C SER A 79 -0.72 -7.00 -0.11
N ILE A 80 -1.45 -7.98 0.42
CA ILE A 80 -1.60 -8.19 1.87
C ILE A 80 -0.95 -9.48 2.37
N GLY A 81 -0.27 -10.21 1.48
CA GLY A 81 0.28 -11.54 1.77
C GLY A 81 -0.83 -12.57 1.98
N THR A 82 -0.47 -13.75 2.50
CA THR A 82 -1.39 -14.86 2.77
C THR A 82 -1.67 -15.09 4.25
N GLN A 83 -1.05 -14.29 5.12
CA GLN A 83 -1.14 -14.44 6.57
C GLN A 83 -2.10 -13.41 7.17
N ASP A 84 -2.78 -13.79 8.24
CA ASP A 84 -3.70 -12.92 8.99
C ASP A 84 -2.92 -12.02 9.96
N LEU A 85 -2.29 -10.96 9.42
CA LEU A 85 -1.33 -10.13 10.16
C LEU A 85 -1.75 -8.67 10.35
N GLN A 86 -2.78 -8.19 9.64
CA GLN A 86 -3.12 -6.77 9.61
C GLN A 86 -4.46 -6.54 10.31
N GLN A 87 -4.40 -6.16 11.59
CA GLN A 87 -5.57 -5.70 12.35
C GLN A 87 -5.55 -4.17 12.40
N CYS A 88 -6.71 -3.52 12.35
CA CYS A 88 -6.95 -2.07 12.38
C CYS A 88 -5.71 -1.14 12.37
N ALA A 89 -5.03 -0.96 13.51
CA ALA A 89 -3.88 -0.06 13.64
C ALA A 89 -2.68 -0.46 12.76
N ASP A 90 -2.46 -1.75 12.54
CA ASP A 90 -1.37 -2.31 11.73
C ASP A 90 -1.46 -1.85 10.28
N ALA A 91 -2.69 -1.69 9.74
CA ALA A 91 -2.89 -1.20 8.38
C ALA A 91 -2.36 0.23 8.22
N VAL A 92 -2.63 1.11 9.19
CA VAL A 92 -2.15 2.50 9.16
C VAL A 92 -0.64 2.59 9.40
N ILE A 93 -0.12 1.79 10.35
CA ILE A 93 1.31 1.65 10.62
C ILE A 93 2.04 1.21 9.34
N ARG A 94 1.51 0.20 8.64
CA ARG A 94 2.05 -0.28 7.37
C ARG A 94 2.06 0.81 6.31
N LEU A 95 0.94 1.50 6.08
CA LEU A 95 0.87 2.59 5.10
C LEU A 95 1.91 3.67 5.38
N ARG A 96 2.11 4.04 6.66
CA ARG A 96 3.13 4.99 7.07
C ARG A 96 4.54 4.46 6.82
N ALA A 97 4.80 3.19 7.13
CA ALA A 97 6.07 2.53 6.89
C ALA A 97 6.40 2.47 5.40
N GLU A 98 5.46 2.07 4.54
CA GLU A 98 5.65 2.01 3.09
C GLU A 98 5.90 3.38 2.46
N TYR A 99 5.19 4.42 2.91
CA TYR A 99 5.45 5.80 2.50
C TYR A 99 6.90 6.22 2.79
N LEU A 100 7.38 6.00 4.03
CA LEU A 100 8.76 6.31 4.42
C LEU A 100 9.78 5.41 3.70
N TYR A 101 9.43 4.15 3.47
CA TYR A 101 10.24 3.18 2.76
C TYR A 101 10.47 3.61 1.31
N LYS A 102 9.43 4.05 0.60
CA LYS A 102 9.53 4.59 -0.77
C LYS A 102 10.43 5.82 -0.86
N GLN A 103 10.60 6.55 0.24
CA GLN A 103 11.51 7.69 0.35
C GLN A 103 12.93 7.30 0.76
N ASN A 104 13.22 6.00 0.92
CA ASN A 104 14.45 5.48 1.52
C ASN A 104 14.72 6.01 2.94
N ASN A 105 13.69 6.52 3.64
CA ASN A 105 13.82 7.09 4.98
C ASN A 105 13.63 6.01 6.06
N TYR A 106 14.51 5.01 6.03
CA TYR A 106 14.42 3.81 6.88
C TYR A 106 14.51 4.10 8.37
N LYS A 107 15.31 5.12 8.75
CA LYS A 107 15.48 5.53 10.15
C LYS A 107 14.20 6.11 10.75
N ALA A 108 13.32 6.67 9.92
CA ALA A 108 12.04 7.23 10.36
C ALA A 108 10.96 6.15 10.52
N ILE A 109 11.18 4.93 10.02
CA ILE A 109 10.25 3.81 10.22
C ILE A 109 10.46 3.27 11.64
N ALA A 110 9.81 3.91 12.60
CA ALA A 110 9.84 3.54 14.00
C ALA A 110 8.48 3.80 14.64
N PHE A 111 7.98 2.82 15.39
CA PHE A 111 6.70 2.87 16.07
C PHE A 111 6.86 2.39 17.50
N ASN A 112 6.04 2.92 18.41
CA ASN A 112 6.04 2.48 19.79
C ASN A 112 4.93 1.44 19.99
N PHE A 113 5.25 0.37 20.70
CA PHE A 113 4.25 -0.52 21.25
C PHE A 113 3.48 0.18 22.35
N THR A 114 2.34 -0.39 22.74
CA THR A 114 1.53 0.11 23.85
C THR A 114 2.30 0.10 25.18
N SER A 115 3.32 -0.74 25.31
CA SER A 115 4.28 -0.73 26.44
C SER A 115 5.23 0.48 26.45
N GLY A 116 5.29 1.25 25.36
CA GLY A 116 6.27 2.31 25.16
C GLY A 116 7.56 1.86 24.48
N PHE A 117 7.75 0.55 24.25
CA PHE A 117 8.92 0.03 23.55
C PHE A 117 8.96 0.52 22.10
N LYS A 118 10.09 1.13 21.71
CA LYS A 118 10.31 1.60 20.36
C LYS A 118 10.78 0.45 19.45
N CYS A 119 9.91 0.03 18.55
CA CYS A 119 10.20 -0.92 17.50
C CYS A 119 10.54 -0.17 16.20
N ASP A 120 11.82 -0.16 15.81
CA ASP A 120 12.28 0.45 14.56
C ASP A 120 12.74 -0.56 13.52
N PHE A 121 12.60 -0.15 12.26
CA PHE A 121 12.93 -0.94 11.10
C PHE A 121 14.43 -1.22 10.97
N VAL A 122 15.31 -0.35 11.48
CA VAL A 122 16.75 -0.51 11.33
C VAL A 122 17.24 -1.71 12.15
N HIS A 123 16.81 -1.83 13.41
CA HIS A 123 17.08 -3.03 14.21
C HIS A 123 16.47 -4.27 13.58
N TYR A 124 15.20 -4.19 13.15
CA TYR A 124 14.54 -5.32 12.50
C TYR A 124 15.30 -5.81 11.25
N ALA A 125 15.72 -4.88 10.40
CA ALA A 125 16.48 -5.15 9.19
C ALA A 125 17.89 -5.69 9.48
N ASP A 126 18.51 -5.34 10.61
CA ASP A 126 19.80 -5.90 11.04
C ASP A 126 19.69 -7.30 11.66
N GLY A 127 18.50 -7.90 11.65
CA GLY A 127 18.24 -9.25 12.15
C GLY A 127 17.84 -9.30 13.63
N TYR A 128 17.53 -8.17 14.26
CA TYR A 128 16.95 -8.17 15.60
C TYR A 128 15.45 -8.47 15.53
N ARG A 129 14.94 -9.16 16.54
CA ARG A 129 13.51 -9.37 16.77
C ARG A 129 13.16 -8.91 18.17
N TYR A 130 11.95 -8.42 18.32
CA TYR A 130 11.40 -8.09 19.62
C TYR A 130 11.20 -9.37 20.44
N SER A 131 11.61 -9.35 21.70
CA SER A 131 11.27 -10.38 22.68
C SER A 131 11.29 -9.77 24.08
N SER A 132 10.14 -9.75 24.76
CA SER A 132 10.01 -9.30 26.16
C SER A 132 10.66 -7.92 26.43
N GLU A 133 10.17 -6.87 25.77
CA GLU A 133 10.64 -5.47 25.94
C GLU A 133 12.11 -5.21 25.57
N ARG A 134 12.72 -6.07 24.76
CA ARG A 134 14.10 -5.88 24.26
C ARG A 134 14.30 -6.43 22.87
N TRP A 135 15.39 -5.99 22.26
CA TRP A 135 15.90 -6.54 21.01
C TRP A 135 16.73 -7.80 21.26
N VAL A 136 16.45 -8.87 20.50
CA VAL A 136 17.24 -10.10 20.49
C VAL A 136 17.71 -10.37 19.06
N LYS A 137 19.01 -10.60 18.87
CA LYS A 137 19.57 -10.89 17.55
C LYS A 137 19.43 -12.38 17.23
N ASN A 138 18.31 -12.74 16.61
CA ASN A 138 17.99 -14.13 16.24
C ASN A 138 17.34 -14.25 14.85
N GLY A 139 17.22 -13.16 14.10
CA GLY A 139 16.71 -13.13 12.74
C GLY A 139 17.82 -12.98 11.70
N GLN A 140 17.47 -13.25 10.45
CA GLN A 140 18.35 -12.95 9.33
C GLN A 140 18.40 -11.44 9.06
N ARG A 141 19.60 -10.95 8.77
CA ARG A 141 19.81 -9.59 8.28
C ARG A 141 19.19 -9.47 6.89
N LEU A 142 18.31 -8.49 6.72
CA LEU A 142 17.74 -8.16 5.42
C LEU A 142 18.84 -7.52 4.57
N GLN A 143 19.16 -8.12 3.43
CA GLN A 143 19.98 -7.43 2.45
C GLN A 143 19.13 -6.32 1.83
N LEU A 144 19.37 -5.07 2.24
CA LEU A 144 18.61 -3.92 1.72
C LEU A 144 18.64 -3.87 0.18
N ARG A 145 19.70 -4.40 -0.47
CA ARG A 145 19.81 -4.57 -1.93
C ARG A 145 18.84 -5.57 -2.56
N GLN A 146 18.41 -6.62 -1.86
CA GLN A 146 17.48 -7.64 -2.39
C GLN A 146 16.00 -7.21 -2.33
N LEU A 147 15.67 -6.20 -1.53
CA LEU A 147 14.31 -5.64 -1.45
C LEU A 147 14.00 -4.63 -2.59
N TYR A 148 15.01 -4.12 -3.30
CA TYR A 148 14.82 -3.29 -4.51
C TYR A 148 14.51 -4.10 -5.78
N ALA A 149 14.61 -5.43 -5.72
CA ALA A 149 14.49 -6.32 -6.88
C ALA A 149 13.17 -7.10 -6.93
N LEU A 150 12.25 -6.90 -5.98
CA LEU A 150 10.91 -7.46 -6.12
C LEU A 150 10.11 -6.57 -7.07
N PRO A 151 9.84 -6.99 -8.31
CA PRO A 151 8.83 -6.31 -9.11
C PRO A 151 7.54 -6.31 -8.29
N ASN A 152 6.83 -5.18 -8.31
CA ASN A 152 5.46 -5.11 -7.87
C ASN A 152 4.72 -6.30 -8.50
N PRO A 153 4.33 -7.36 -7.75
CA PRO A 153 3.61 -8.46 -8.33
C PRO A 153 2.17 -7.97 -8.49
N GLY A 154 1.97 -7.14 -9.52
CA GLY A 154 0.67 -6.85 -10.06
C GLY A 154 0.13 -8.13 -10.66
N ILE A 155 -0.60 -8.88 -9.84
CA ILE A 155 -1.61 -9.85 -10.24
C ILE A 155 -2.77 -9.68 -9.27
#